data_AF-A0A387BSK6-F1
#
_entry.id   AF-A0A387BSK6-F1
#
_cell.length_a   1.000
_cell.length_b   1.000
_cell.length_c   1.000
_cell.angle_alpha   90.00
_cell.angle_beta   90.00
_cell.angle_gamma   90.00
#
_symmetry.space_group_name_H-M   'P 1'
#
loop_
_entity.id
_entity.type
_entity.pdbx_description
1 polymer ?
#
loop_
_entity_poly.entity_id
_entity_poly.type
_entity_poly.pdbx_seq_one_letter_code
_entity_poly.pdbx_strand_id
1 'polypeptide(L)'
;MTDAAPEIAALAFNVVIPDDLRWRDIRRGVEYDLQTITVRLLPDGSVAAKAYGRPTAGGRGGYVSFPVPSRPEIADLISAAADRAADLWARHEPYL
;
A
#
# COMPACT_ATOMS: atom_id res chain seq x y z
N MET A 1 -14.46 -24.26 24.51
CA MET A 1 -13.77 -23.85 23.27
C MET A 1 -12.72 -22.85 23.69
N THR A 2 -11.44 -23.13 23.43
CA THR A 2 -10.36 -22.20 23.81
C THR A 2 -10.57 -20.92 23.02
N ASP A 3 -10.82 -19.85 23.75
CA ASP A 3 -10.88 -18.46 23.29
C ASP A 3 -9.46 -18.04 22.88
N ALA A 4 -9.01 -18.54 21.74
CA ALA A 4 -7.70 -18.17 21.19
C ALA A 4 -7.89 -16.88 20.39
N ALA A 5 -7.26 -15.80 20.89
CA ALA A 5 -7.17 -14.56 20.13
C ALA A 5 -6.61 -14.85 18.72
N PRO A 6 -7.16 -14.22 17.67
CA PRO A 6 -6.71 -14.46 16.32
C PRO A 6 -5.24 -14.06 16.15
N GLU A 7 -4.45 -14.95 15.53
CA GLU A 7 -3.08 -14.63 15.14
C GLU A 7 -3.08 -13.70 13.93
N ILE A 8 -2.42 -12.54 14.04
CA ILE A 8 -2.33 -11.55 12.97
C ILE A 8 -0.98 -11.69 12.27
N ALA A 9 -0.99 -12.19 11.03
CA ALA A 9 0.22 -12.34 10.22
C ALA A 9 0.70 -11.03 9.58
N ALA A 10 -0.23 -10.12 9.27
CA ALA A 10 0.04 -8.74 8.83
C ALA A 10 -1.27 -7.94 8.81
N LEU A 11 -1.17 -6.61 8.98
CA LEU A 11 -2.24 -5.67 8.60
C LEU A 11 -1.85 -5.00 7.29
N ALA A 12 -2.80 -4.84 6.37
CA ALA A 12 -2.52 -4.24 5.07
C ALA A 12 -3.59 -3.23 4.67
N PHE A 13 -3.16 -2.12 4.07
CA PHE A 13 -4.04 -1.12 3.49
C PHE A 13 -3.44 -0.57 2.19
N ASN A 14 -4.30 0.01 1.34
CA ASN A 14 -3.90 0.63 0.08
C ASN A 14 -4.01 2.15 0.20
N VAL A 15 -2.95 2.82 -0.21
CA VAL A 15 -2.82 4.28 -0.24
C VAL A 15 -2.88 4.72 -1.69
N VAL A 16 -3.74 5.68 -2.01
CA VAL A 16 -3.72 6.36 -3.30
C VAL A 16 -2.57 7.34 -3.32
N ILE A 17 -1.76 7.32 -4.38
CA ILE A 17 -0.65 8.25 -4.57
C ILE A 17 -1.20 9.53 -5.21
N PRO A 18 -1.07 10.69 -4.54
CA PRO A 18 -1.39 12.00 -5.12
C PRO A 18 -0.68 12.21 -6.46
N ASP A 19 -1.32 12.89 -7.41
CA ASP A 19 -0.83 13.02 -8.79
C ASP A 19 0.59 13.59 -8.89
N ASP A 20 0.93 14.55 -8.02
CA ASP A 20 2.24 15.21 -7.91
C ASP A 20 3.34 14.32 -7.32
N LEU A 21 2.95 13.25 -6.60
CA LEU A 21 3.87 12.28 -6.01
C LEU A 21 4.03 11.01 -6.85
N ARG A 22 3.24 10.84 -7.91
CA ARG A 22 3.34 9.68 -8.81
C ARG A 22 4.69 9.67 -9.53
N TRP A 23 5.05 8.48 -9.98
CA TRP A 23 6.22 8.31 -10.84
C TRP A 23 5.96 7.21 -11.85
N ARG A 24 6.85 7.11 -12.83
CA ARG A 24 6.84 6.03 -13.81
C ARG A 24 8.00 5.09 -13.58
N ASP A 25 7.78 3.82 -13.88
CA ASP A 25 8.81 2.79 -13.84
C ASP A 25 8.53 1.74 -14.92
N ILE A 26 9.55 0.98 -15.28
CA ILE A 26 9.50 0.00 -16.37
C ILE A 26 9.67 -1.40 -15.81
N ARG A 27 8.76 -2.30 -16.20
CA ARG A 27 8.87 -3.73 -15.91
C ARG A 27 8.64 -4.54 -17.17
N ARG A 28 9.60 -5.40 -17.51
CA ARG A 28 9.53 -6.29 -18.69
C ARG A 28 9.19 -5.51 -19.98
N GLY A 29 9.78 -4.33 -20.16
CA GLY A 29 9.59 -3.49 -21.34
C GLY A 29 8.31 -2.66 -21.39
N VAL A 30 7.48 -2.70 -20.34
CA VAL A 30 6.25 -1.89 -20.25
C VAL A 30 6.45 -0.80 -19.20
N GLU A 31 6.16 0.45 -19.57
CA GLU A 31 6.14 1.61 -18.66
C GLU A 31 4.80 1.67 -17.93
N TYR A 32 4.85 1.92 -16.62
CA TYR A 32 3.69 2.05 -15.75
C TYR A 32 3.68 3.42 -15.08
N ASP A 33 2.51 4.02 -14.92
CA ASP A 33 2.25 5.13 -14.01
C ASP A 33 1.81 4.56 -12.66
N LEU A 34 2.60 4.78 -11.61
CA LEU A 34 2.38 4.22 -10.28
C LEU A 34 1.39 5.09 -9.50
N GLN A 35 0.28 4.48 -9.08
CA GLN A 35 -0.92 5.18 -8.61
C GLN A 35 -1.33 4.78 -7.20
N THR A 36 -0.87 3.63 -6.70
CA THR A 36 -1.21 3.14 -5.36
C THR A 36 -0.02 2.49 -4.68
N ILE A 37 0.05 2.60 -3.35
CA ILE A 37 1.01 1.86 -2.51
C ILE A 37 0.22 0.91 -1.61
N THR A 38 0.55 -0.37 -1.64
CA THR A 38 0.11 -1.30 -0.58
C THR A 38 1.14 -1.24 0.55
N VAL A 39 0.67 -0.93 1.75
CA VAL A 39 1.46 -0.88 2.98
C VAL A 39 1.08 -2.07 3.84
N ARG A 40 2.06 -2.74 4.43
CA ARG A 40 1.89 -3.86 5.36
C ARG A 40 2.62 -3.58 6.66
N LEU A 41 1.90 -3.65 7.77
CA LEU A 41 2.49 -3.74 9.12
C LEU A 41 2.68 -5.22 9.45
N LEU A 42 3.93 -5.60 9.75
CA LEU A 42 4.30 -6.96 10.12
C LEU A 42 4.25 -7.15 11.65
N PRO A 43 4.23 -8.40 12.15
CA PRO A 43 4.11 -8.68 13.59
C PRO A 43 5.29 -8.16 14.42
N ASP A 44 6.46 -7.96 13.81
CA ASP A 44 7.65 -7.39 14.43
C ASP A 44 7.63 -5.84 14.48
N GLY A 45 6.55 -5.21 14.02
CA GLY A 45 6.39 -3.77 13.95
C GLY A 45 7.03 -3.12 12.73
N SER A 46 7.70 -3.89 11.87
CA SER A 46 8.27 -3.36 10.64
C SER A 46 7.21 -3.12 9.56
N VAL A 47 7.49 -2.17 8.66
CA VAL A 47 6.60 -1.82 7.56
C VAL A 47 7.21 -2.25 6.23
N ALA A 48 6.43 -2.99 5.43
CA ALA A 48 6.76 -3.34 4.06
C ALA A 48 5.81 -2.62 3.09
N ALA A 49 6.37 -2.00 2.04
CA ALA A 49 5.58 -1.25 1.07
C ALA A 49 5.92 -1.64 -0.38
N LYS A 50 4.91 -1.66 -1.25
CA LYS A 50 5.03 -1.88 -2.69
C LYS A 50 4.10 -0.95 -3.47
N ALA A 51 4.61 -0.40 -4.56
CA ALA A 51 3.83 0.45 -5.45
C ALA A 51 3.23 -0.36 -6.61
N TYR A 52 2.09 0.10 -7.11
CA TYR A 52 1.35 -0.51 -8.21
C TYR A 52 0.83 0.58 -9.14
N GLY A 53 0.71 0.25 -10.41
CA GLY A 53 0.37 1.21 -11.45
C GLY A 53 -0.34 0.61 -12.64
N ARG A 54 -0.65 1.47 -13.60
CA ARG A 54 -1.26 1.09 -14.88
C ARG A 54 -0.28 1.33 -16.03
N PRO A 55 -0.28 0.49 -17.08
CA PRO A 55 0.53 0.73 -18.26
C PRO A 55 0.20 2.08 -18.88
N THR A 56 1.21 2.87 -19.23
CA THR A 56 1.01 4.20 -19.83
C THR A 56 0.43 4.11 -21.24
N ALA A 57 0.71 3.04 -21.97
CA ALA A 57 0.11 2.73 -23.27
C ALA A 57 -1.34 2.23 -23.20
N GLY A 58 -1.95 2.16 -22.00
CA GLY A 58 -3.29 1.63 -21.79
C GLY A 58 -3.33 0.11 -21.66
N GLY A 59 -4.52 -0.41 -21.36
CA GLY A 59 -4.75 -1.82 -21.03
C GLY A 59 -4.89 -2.09 -19.54
N ARG A 60 -5.23 -3.33 -19.17
CA ARG A 60 -5.25 -3.74 -17.76
C ARG A 60 -3.81 -3.94 -17.31
N GLY A 61 -3.36 -3.16 -16.33
CA GLY A 61 -2.13 -3.47 -15.63
C GLY A 61 -2.25 -4.85 -15.01
N GLY A 62 -1.33 -5.75 -15.34
CA GLY A 62 -1.15 -6.95 -14.54
C GLY A 62 -0.86 -6.56 -13.09
N TYR A 63 -1.06 -7.49 -12.15
CA TYR A 63 -0.66 -7.26 -10.75
C TYR A 63 0.88 -7.26 -10.66
N VAL A 64 1.49 -6.13 -11.00
CA VAL A 64 2.93 -5.91 -11.04
C VAL A 64 3.29 -4.89 -9.97
N SER A 65 4.07 -5.34 -9.00
CA SER A 65 4.58 -4.49 -7.93
C SER A 65 5.92 -3.87 -8.26
N PHE A 66 6.14 -2.66 -7.79
CA PHE A 66 7.37 -1.88 -7.92
C PHE A 66 7.94 -1.54 -6.54
N PRO A 67 9.27 -1.34 -6.43
CA PRO A 67 9.85 -0.79 -5.21
C PRO A 67 9.32 0.62 -4.96
N VAL A 68 9.14 0.96 -3.69
CA VAL A 68 8.83 2.33 -3.28
C VAL A 68 10.15 3.12 -3.25
N PRO A 69 10.24 4.28 -3.91
CA PRO A 69 11.46 5.07 -3.94
C PRO A 69 11.74 5.69 -2.55
N SER A 70 13.02 5.85 -2.22
CA SER A 70 13.45 6.50 -0.97
C SER A 70 13.31 8.03 -1.06
N ARG A 71 12.07 8.52 -1.12
CA ARG A 71 11.72 9.95 -1.11
C ARG A 71 11.04 10.31 0.22
N PRO A 72 11.46 11.38 0.91
CA PRO A 72 10.84 11.81 2.17
C PRO A 72 9.31 11.97 2.06
N GLU A 73 8.83 12.57 0.97
CA GLU A 73 7.42 12.87 0.75
C GLU A 73 6.55 11.59 0.64
N ILE A 74 7.14 10.50 0.14
CA ILE A 74 6.46 9.20 0.08
C ILE A 74 6.47 8.51 1.44
N ALA A 75 7.54 8.66 2.22
CA ALA A 75 7.59 8.16 3.60
C ALA A 75 6.54 8.87 4.48
N ASP A 76 6.44 10.20 4.35
CA ASP A 76 5.45 11.01 5.05
C ASP A 76 4.02 10.62 4.65
N LEU A 77 3.77 10.39 3.36
CA LEU A 77 2.48 9.87 2.88
C LEU A 77 2.13 8.52 3.50
N ILE A 78 3.08 7.58 3.57
CA ILE A 78 2.86 6.26 4.18
C ILE A 78 2.58 6.40 5.68
N SER A 79 3.32 7.26 6.39
CA SER A 79 3.14 7.51 7.82
C SER A 79 1.74 8.06 8.11
N ALA A 80 1.35 9.14 7.43
CA ALA A 80 0.04 9.75 7.60
C ALA A 80 -1.10 8.80 7.22
N ALA A 81 -0.90 7.97 6.19
CA ALA A 81 -1.88 6.97 5.79
C ALA A 81 -2.02 5.84 6.83
N ALA A 82 -0.93 5.45 7.51
CA ALA A 82 -0.97 4.48 8.60
C ALA A 82 -1.80 4.99 9.79
N ASP A 83 -1.56 6.23 10.21
CA ASP A 83 -2.35 6.88 11.28
C ASP A 83 -3.84 6.93 10.90
N ARG A 84 -4.13 7.36 9.66
CA ARG A 84 -5.50 7.40 9.15
C ARG A 84 -6.15 6.03 9.08
N ALA A 85 -5.41 5.00 8.68
CA ALA A 85 -5.90 3.62 8.60
C ALA A 85 -6.20 3.07 10.00
N ALA A 86 -5.34 3.36 10.98
CA ALA A 86 -5.58 3.00 12.38
C ALA A 86 -6.87 3.66 12.91
N ASP A 87 -7.08 4.95 12.63
CA ASP A 87 -8.30 5.66 12.99
C ASP A 87 -9.56 5.07 12.34
N LEU A 88 -9.48 4.69 11.07
CA LEU A 88 -10.59 4.02 10.36
C LEU A 88 -10.89 2.67 11.01
N TRP A 89 -9.86 1.88 11.30
CA TRP A 89 -10.02 0.58 11.92
C TRP A 89 -10.56 0.69 13.34
N ALA A 90 -10.13 1.65 14.14
CA ALA A 90 -10.65 1.85 15.50
C ALA A 90 -12.16 2.18 15.53
N ARG A 91 -12.69 2.74 14.43
CA ARG A 91 -14.09 3.18 14.30
C ARG A 91 -14.92 2.27 13.40
N HIS A 92 -14.38 1.14 12.95
CA HIS A 92 -15.08 0.27 12.03
C HIS A 92 -16.34 -0.31 12.68
N GLU A 93 -17.40 -0.44 11.88
CA GLU A 93 -18.56 -1.22 12.28
C GLU A 93 -18.23 -2.71 12.07
N PRO A 94 -18.45 -3.57 13.07
CA PRO A 94 -18.28 -5.00 12.90
C PRO A 94 -19.17 -5.52 11.77
N TYR A 95 -18.67 -6.48 11.01
CA TYR A 95 -19.50 -7.22 10.07
C TYR A 95 -20.63 -7.92 10.85
N LEU A 96 -21.89 -7.66 10.47
CA LEU A 96 -23.10 -8.36 10.95
C LEU A 96 -23.30 -9.69 10.21
#